data_AF-A8ICY6-F1
#
_entry.id   AF-A8ICY6-F1
#
_cell.length_a   1.000
_cell.length_b   1.000
_cell.length_c   1.000
_cell.angle_alpha   90.00
_cell.angle_beta   90.00
_cell.angle_gamma   90.00
#
_symmetry.space_group_name_H-M   'P 1'
#
loop_
_entity.id
_entity.type
_entity.pdbx_description
1 polymer ?
#
loop_
_entity_poly.entity_id
_entity_poly.type
_entity_poly.pdbx_seq_one_letter_code
_entity_poly.pdbx_strand_id
1 'polypeptide(L)'
;MPSPARSSACVLLLCGLALLGCGLYAFSAGSSSSSSQRGLSLFRRPQALVTSVADGAAKAGARSDQHRLRGHQGTSLAHPLRVCASGSMSTPEDGGAPALRDQYSLWAQPKGRLGEQLKAEIAHLAARHGAPVFPPHTTVLGDIERPGGRQEVLAVAAELAKKVKKYRINFTDVTRGSIYYQCVYLSVAKDEGAMAAAATAREVFGITTGPYMPHLSLLYSDIPQEERAKAVEYETARLYGESSGYDTLLVENGYQVDSLAVWYTPVADKSLQSWCLVGEFELTG
;
A
#
# COMPACT_ATOMS: atom_id res chain seq x y z
N MET A 1 6.46 37.46 62.97
CA MET A 1 7.88 37.10 62.67
C MET A 1 8.38 36.26 63.85
N PRO A 2 9.14 35.17 63.65
CA PRO A 2 10.11 34.95 62.58
C PRO A 2 9.85 33.70 61.71
N SER A 3 10.24 33.80 60.44
CA SER A 3 10.91 32.73 59.67
C SER A 3 12.43 32.96 59.85
N PRO A 4 13.41 32.09 59.49
CA PRO A 4 13.37 31.16 58.36
C PRO A 4 14.29 29.90 58.44
N ALA A 5 14.38 29.22 57.29
CA ALA A 5 15.58 28.66 56.66
C ALA A 5 15.92 27.17 56.91
N ARG A 6 15.82 26.37 55.83
CA ARG A 6 16.94 25.74 55.05
C ARG A 6 17.30 24.37 55.63
N SER A 7 17.72 23.33 54.91
CA SER A 7 18.29 23.18 53.58
C SER A 7 18.28 21.68 53.25
N SER A 8 18.16 21.28 51.99
CA SER A 8 19.19 20.45 51.33
C SER A 8 18.84 20.20 49.87
N ALA A 9 19.65 20.80 49.02
CA ALA A 9 19.79 20.51 47.60
C ALA A 9 20.80 19.37 47.41
N CYS A 10 20.63 18.58 46.35
CA CYS A 10 21.72 17.99 45.57
C CYS A 10 21.13 17.35 44.30
N VAL A 11 21.47 17.82 43.08
CA VAL A 11 22.62 17.37 42.23
C VAL A 11 22.10 16.26 41.28
N LEU A 12 22.15 16.26 39.95
CA LEU A 12 22.89 16.92 38.84
C LEU A 12 22.03 16.77 37.54
N LEU A 13 22.33 17.17 36.30
CA LEU A 13 23.53 17.61 35.59
C LEU A 13 23.06 18.31 34.30
N LEU A 14 23.61 19.47 33.97
CA LEU A 14 23.51 20.10 32.64
C LEU A 14 24.91 20.07 32.00
N CYS A 15 25.03 19.40 30.86
CA CYS A 15 26.04 19.60 29.83
C CYS A 15 25.27 19.59 28.50
N GLY A 16 25.47 20.45 27.51
CA GLY A 16 26.59 21.32 27.19
C GLY A 16 26.97 21.08 25.73
N LEU A 17 26.84 22.13 24.90
CA LEU A 17 27.46 22.38 23.58
C LEU A 17 27.02 21.55 22.36
N ALA A 18 26.49 22.26 21.35
CA ALA A 18 27.06 22.31 19.99
C ALA A 18 26.43 23.47 19.19
N LEU A 19 27.19 24.54 18.96
CA LEU A 19 26.94 25.56 17.93
C LEU A 19 28.06 25.43 16.89
N LEU A 20 27.73 25.07 15.66
CA LEU A 20 28.61 25.18 14.50
C LEU A 20 27.79 25.17 13.20
N GLY A 21 27.93 26.24 12.41
CA GLY A 21 27.99 26.13 10.95
C GLY A 21 26.71 26.36 10.13
N CYS A 22 26.19 27.58 10.09
CA CYS A 22 25.39 28.04 8.94
C CYS A 22 26.33 28.47 7.80
N GLY A 23 26.54 27.57 6.83
CA GLY A 23 27.14 27.89 5.54
C GLY A 23 26.07 28.39 4.57
N LEU A 24 26.09 29.70 4.29
CA LEU A 24 25.35 30.36 3.22
C LEU A 24 25.88 29.86 1.85
N TYR A 25 25.03 29.24 1.03
CA TYR A 25 25.31 29.10 -0.40
C TYR A 25 24.66 30.26 -1.15
N ALA A 26 25.52 31.02 -1.81
CA ALA A 26 25.20 32.24 -2.53
C ALA A 26 24.53 31.97 -3.88
N PHE A 27 23.58 32.85 -4.16
CA PHE A 27 22.98 33.13 -5.45
C PHE A 27 24.06 33.64 -6.43
N SER A 28 24.08 33.16 -7.67
CA SER A 28 24.79 33.84 -8.76
C SER A 28 23.95 33.81 -10.03
N ALA A 29 23.63 35.00 -10.52
CA ALA A 29 23.03 35.27 -11.82
C ALA A 29 23.89 36.32 -12.55
N GLY A 30 24.08 36.13 -13.86
CA GLY A 30 24.60 37.09 -14.84
C GLY A 30 26.13 37.13 -14.99
N SER A 31 26.75 37.30 -16.17
CA SER A 31 26.27 37.66 -17.51
C SER A 31 27.39 37.45 -18.56
N SER A 32 26.99 37.15 -19.81
CA SER A 32 27.57 37.59 -21.11
C SER A 32 29.05 37.29 -21.48
N SER A 33 29.27 36.60 -22.61
CA SER A 33 29.43 37.23 -23.95
C SER A 33 30.01 36.28 -25.03
N SER A 34 29.40 36.34 -26.23
CA SER A 34 29.93 36.04 -27.59
C SER A 34 30.45 34.60 -27.88
N SER A 35 30.11 33.92 -28.97
CA SER A 35 30.21 34.39 -30.35
C SER A 35 29.72 33.33 -31.36
N SER A 36 29.21 33.84 -32.49
CA SER A 36 29.32 33.31 -33.87
C SER A 36 28.51 32.09 -34.36
N GLN A 37 27.42 32.45 -35.07
CA GLN A 37 27.12 32.15 -36.48
C GLN A 37 26.81 30.72 -37.01
N ARG A 38 25.63 30.69 -37.66
CA ARG A 38 25.26 30.08 -38.96
C ARG A 38 25.20 28.55 -39.07
N GLY A 39 24.03 28.07 -39.53
CA GLY A 39 23.93 26.78 -40.20
C GLY A 39 22.52 26.22 -40.30
N LEU A 40 21.67 26.80 -41.14
CA LEU A 40 20.51 26.11 -41.69
C LEU A 40 20.99 24.89 -42.49
N SER A 41 20.51 23.69 -42.17
CA SER A 41 20.51 22.58 -43.12
C SER A 41 19.41 21.57 -42.80
N LEU A 42 18.48 21.49 -43.75
CA LEU A 42 17.46 20.48 -43.90
C LEU A 42 18.09 19.10 -44.11
N PHE A 43 17.71 18.08 -43.33
CA PHE A 43 17.91 16.68 -43.73
C PHE A 43 16.68 15.81 -43.42
N ARG A 44 15.77 15.85 -44.40
CA ARG A 44 15.13 14.72 -45.10
C ARG A 44 15.17 13.33 -44.40
N ARG A 45 13.99 12.84 -44.02
CA ARG A 45 13.71 11.41 -43.77
C ARG A 45 13.89 10.59 -45.07
N PRO A 46 14.47 9.38 -45.04
CA PRO A 46 14.26 8.40 -46.08
C PRO A 46 13.01 7.55 -45.78
N GLN A 47 12.15 7.42 -46.79
CA GLN A 47 11.08 6.43 -46.86
C GLN A 47 11.64 5.07 -47.32
N ALA A 48 10.96 4.03 -46.82
CA ALA A 48 10.79 2.65 -47.24
C ALA A 48 11.58 2.12 -48.46
N LEU A 49 12.12 0.91 -48.29
CA LEU A 49 12.27 -0.06 -49.38
C LEU A 49 11.46 -1.32 -49.03
N VAL A 50 10.33 -1.48 -49.71
CA VAL A 50 9.56 -2.71 -49.82
C VAL A 50 10.25 -3.57 -50.88
N THR A 51 10.58 -4.82 -50.56
CA THR A 51 10.84 -5.85 -51.58
C THR A 51 9.99 -7.08 -51.26
N SER A 52 9.17 -7.45 -52.24
CA SER A 52 8.40 -8.68 -52.26
C SER A 52 9.16 -9.73 -53.07
N VAL A 53 9.21 -10.98 -52.62
CA VAL A 53 9.33 -12.14 -53.51
C VAL A 53 8.46 -13.25 -52.95
N ALA A 54 7.65 -13.84 -53.84
CA ALA A 54 6.70 -14.90 -53.58
C ALA A 54 7.27 -16.30 -53.85
N ASP A 55 6.58 -17.27 -53.25
CA ASP A 55 6.32 -18.66 -53.64
C ASP A 55 7.40 -19.75 -53.55
N GLY A 56 6.99 -20.84 -52.87
CA GLY A 56 7.65 -22.13 -52.83
C GLY A 56 6.94 -23.11 -51.90
N ALA A 57 5.85 -23.73 -52.37
CA ALA A 57 5.10 -24.76 -51.67
C ALA A 57 5.83 -26.12 -51.66
N ALA A 58 5.81 -26.82 -50.51
CA ALA A 58 5.93 -28.28 -50.46
C ALA A 58 5.26 -28.86 -49.19
N LYS A 59 4.31 -29.77 -49.42
CA LYS A 59 3.65 -30.63 -48.42
C LYS A 59 4.57 -31.78 -47.98
N ALA A 60 4.55 -32.14 -46.70
CA ALA A 60 4.46 -33.53 -46.24
C ALA A 60 4.41 -33.61 -44.70
N GLY A 61 3.63 -34.56 -44.17
CA GLY A 61 3.96 -35.23 -42.91
C GLY A 61 3.07 -34.90 -41.71
N ALA A 62 1.85 -35.43 -41.70
CA ALA A 62 1.08 -35.60 -40.48
C ALA A 62 1.81 -36.56 -39.51
N ARG A 63 2.11 -36.09 -38.29
CA ARG A 63 2.20 -36.95 -37.11
C ARG A 63 1.60 -36.22 -35.92
N SER A 64 0.53 -36.81 -35.43
CA SER A 64 -0.20 -36.49 -34.22
C SER A 64 0.62 -36.88 -32.99
N ASP A 65 1.05 -35.90 -32.20
CA ASP A 65 1.45 -36.13 -30.81
C ASP A 65 0.55 -35.29 -29.91
N GLN A 66 -0.58 -35.89 -29.55
CA GLN A 66 -1.43 -35.42 -28.45
C GLN A 66 -0.73 -35.73 -27.13
N HIS A 67 0.17 -34.86 -26.69
CA HIS A 67 0.64 -34.87 -25.31
C HIS A 67 -0.33 -34.07 -24.42
N ARG A 68 -1.35 -34.80 -23.95
CA ARG A 68 -1.98 -34.72 -22.63
C ARG A 68 -1.91 -33.35 -21.93
N LEU A 69 -2.89 -32.49 -22.23
CA LEU A 69 -3.33 -31.41 -21.34
C LEU A 69 -3.79 -32.02 -20.01
N ARG A 70 -2.93 -32.00 -19.00
CA ARG A 70 -3.36 -32.17 -17.61
C ARG A 70 -3.95 -30.84 -17.17
N GLY A 71 -5.27 -30.77 -17.16
CA GLY A 71 -6.00 -29.67 -16.54
C GLY A 71 -5.64 -29.61 -15.06
N HIS A 72 -4.82 -28.63 -14.69
CA HIS A 72 -4.89 -28.09 -13.34
C HIS A 72 -6.17 -27.25 -13.28
N GLN A 73 -7.24 -27.88 -12.80
CA GLN A 73 -8.29 -27.15 -12.11
C GLN A 73 -7.61 -26.48 -10.92
N GLY A 74 -7.17 -25.23 -11.11
CA GLY A 74 -6.81 -24.34 -10.03
C GLY A 74 -8.05 -24.16 -9.17
N THR A 75 -8.04 -24.78 -8.01
CA THR A 75 -9.00 -24.52 -6.94
C THR A 75 -9.02 -23.03 -6.70
N SER A 76 -10.15 -22.39 -7.00
CA SER A 76 -10.42 -20.99 -6.66
C SER A 76 -10.28 -20.83 -5.15
N LEU A 77 -9.11 -20.36 -4.70
CA LEU A 77 -8.87 -19.94 -3.32
C LEU A 77 -9.29 -18.48 -3.15
N ALA A 78 -10.48 -18.13 -3.62
CA ALA A 78 -11.15 -16.93 -3.17
C ALA A 78 -11.78 -17.24 -1.81
N HIS A 79 -11.02 -17.07 -0.71
CA HIS A 79 -11.68 -16.93 0.59
C HIS A 79 -12.56 -15.67 0.51
N PRO A 80 -13.89 -15.78 0.70
CA PRO A 80 -14.72 -14.60 0.83
C PRO A 80 -14.24 -13.78 2.02
N LEU A 81 -14.39 -12.45 1.93
CA LEU A 81 -14.04 -11.54 3.04
C LEU A 81 -14.70 -12.06 4.32
N ARG A 82 -13.90 -12.37 5.33
CA ARG A 82 -14.41 -12.85 6.62
C ARG A 82 -15.10 -11.67 7.29
N VAL A 83 -16.41 -11.73 7.45
CA VAL A 83 -17.17 -10.78 8.28
C VAL A 83 -17.16 -11.32 9.71
N CYS A 84 -16.88 -10.47 10.69
CA CYS A 84 -16.90 -10.91 12.08
C CYS A 84 -18.33 -11.34 12.45
N ALA A 85 -18.49 -12.50 13.08
CA ALA A 85 -19.79 -12.91 13.59
C ALA A 85 -20.32 -11.88 14.61
N SER A 86 -21.63 -11.62 14.57
CA SER A 86 -22.35 -10.83 15.58
C SER A 86 -22.49 -11.66 16.87
N GLY A 87 -21.39 -11.86 17.58
CA GLY A 87 -21.35 -12.64 18.81
C GLY A 87 -20.44 -11.99 19.84
N SER A 88 -20.96 -11.85 21.06
CA SER A 88 -20.27 -11.37 22.26
C SER A 88 -18.88 -12.00 22.37
N MET A 89 -17.85 -11.17 22.53
CA MET A 89 -16.54 -11.66 22.95
C MET A 89 -16.68 -12.30 24.32
N SER A 90 -16.31 -13.58 24.39
CA SER A 90 -16.17 -14.34 25.61
C SER A 90 -15.13 -13.69 26.52
N THR A 91 -15.48 -13.56 27.80
CA THR A 91 -14.56 -13.20 28.88
C THR A 91 -13.43 -14.22 28.96
N PRO A 92 -12.19 -13.80 29.25
CA PRO A 92 -11.08 -14.73 29.41
C PRO A 92 -11.17 -15.44 30.76
N GLU A 93 -11.86 -16.58 30.80
CA GLU A 93 -11.55 -17.65 31.74
C GLU A 93 -10.89 -18.78 30.94
N ASP A 94 -9.57 -18.74 30.79
CA ASP A 94 -8.63 -19.86 31.03
C ASP A 94 -7.22 -19.48 30.51
N GLY A 95 -6.19 -19.93 31.23
CA GLY A 95 -4.79 -19.50 31.09
C GLY A 95 -4.05 -20.07 29.87
N GLY A 96 -4.37 -19.62 28.66
CA GLY A 96 -3.66 -19.99 27.43
C GLY A 96 -3.68 -18.90 26.37
N ALA A 97 -2.49 -18.34 26.09
CA ALA A 97 -2.22 -17.20 25.19
C ALA A 97 -2.84 -15.86 25.62
N PRO A 98 -2.08 -14.74 25.56
CA PRO A 98 -2.65 -13.42 25.84
C PRO A 98 -3.80 -13.17 24.85
N ALA A 99 -4.97 -12.81 25.37
CA ALA A 99 -6.09 -12.38 24.55
C ALA A 99 -5.60 -11.28 23.60
N LEU A 100 -5.80 -11.48 22.30
CA LEU A 100 -5.45 -10.48 21.30
C LEU A 100 -6.17 -9.17 21.65
N ARG A 101 -5.44 -8.06 21.69
CA ARG A 101 -6.03 -6.76 21.98
C ARG A 101 -7.10 -6.44 20.95
N ASP A 102 -8.11 -5.71 21.41
CA ASP A 102 -9.18 -5.18 20.57
C ASP A 102 -8.69 -4.04 19.70
N GLN A 103 -7.98 -4.42 18.64
CA GLN A 103 -7.31 -3.52 17.72
C GLN A 103 -8.03 -3.52 16.37
N TYR A 104 -8.31 -2.32 15.88
CA TYR A 104 -9.05 -2.09 14.65
C TYR A 104 -8.25 -1.23 13.67
N SER A 105 -8.63 -1.30 12.41
CA SER A 105 -8.10 -0.44 11.35
C SER A 105 -9.22 0.09 10.46
N LEU A 106 -9.02 1.30 9.93
CA LEU A 106 -9.82 1.92 8.88
C LEU A 106 -9.15 1.74 7.53
N TRP A 107 -9.85 1.11 6.60
CA TRP A 107 -9.35 0.76 5.28
C TRP A 107 -10.20 1.38 4.18
N ALA A 108 -9.53 1.95 3.17
CA ALA A 108 -10.13 2.26 1.88
C ALA A 108 -9.89 1.06 0.94
N GLN A 109 -10.95 0.40 0.48
CA GLN A 109 -10.84 -0.83 -0.31
C GLN A 109 -11.24 -0.60 -1.78
N PRO A 110 -10.43 -1.02 -2.76
CA PRO A 110 -10.82 -0.99 -4.16
C PRO A 110 -11.95 -1.99 -4.40
N LYS A 111 -12.97 -1.56 -5.16
CA LYS A 111 -14.14 -2.35 -5.54
C LYS A 111 -14.10 -2.65 -7.05
N GLY A 112 -15.00 -3.53 -7.50
CA GLY A 112 -15.18 -3.85 -8.92
C GLY A 112 -13.96 -4.54 -9.54
N ARG A 113 -13.73 -4.29 -10.84
CA ARG A 113 -12.70 -4.98 -11.63
C ARG A 113 -11.30 -4.83 -11.04
N LEU A 114 -10.91 -3.61 -10.66
CA LEU A 114 -9.60 -3.34 -10.08
C LEU A 114 -9.41 -4.06 -8.73
N GLY A 115 -10.45 -4.11 -7.90
CA GLY A 115 -10.42 -4.86 -6.65
C GLY A 115 -10.15 -6.35 -6.86
N GLU A 116 -10.81 -6.98 -7.83
CA GLU A 116 -10.58 -8.39 -8.17
C GLU A 116 -9.19 -8.64 -8.78
N GLN A 117 -8.68 -7.71 -9.59
CA GLN A 117 -7.32 -7.79 -10.14
C GLN A 117 -6.26 -7.73 -9.03
N LEU A 118 -6.39 -6.79 -8.10
CA LEU A 118 -5.47 -6.66 -6.96
C LEU A 118 -5.56 -7.86 -6.02
N LYS A 119 -6.76 -8.39 -5.78
CA LYS A 119 -6.95 -9.62 -5.00
C LYS A 119 -6.24 -10.82 -5.64
N ALA A 120 -6.36 -10.97 -6.95
CA ALA A 120 -5.67 -12.04 -7.68
C ALA A 120 -4.15 -11.87 -7.61
N GLU A 121 -3.63 -10.64 -7.67
CA GLU A 121 -2.21 -10.38 -7.57
C GLU A 121 -1.66 -10.65 -6.16
N ILE A 122 -2.35 -10.20 -5.11
CA ILE A 122 -2.00 -10.53 -3.72
C ILE A 122 -1.95 -12.05 -3.54
N ALA A 123 -2.93 -12.79 -4.06
CA ALA A 123 -2.94 -14.25 -3.97
C ALA A 123 -1.78 -14.90 -4.75
N HIS A 124 -1.43 -14.37 -5.92
CA HIS A 124 -0.29 -14.84 -6.73
C HIS A 124 1.04 -14.68 -5.99
N LEU A 125 1.32 -13.47 -5.48
CA LEU A 125 2.51 -13.21 -4.69
C LEU A 125 2.55 -14.04 -3.39
N ALA A 126 1.42 -14.14 -2.70
CA ALA A 126 1.31 -14.93 -1.48
C ALA A 126 1.68 -16.40 -1.74
N ALA A 127 1.18 -17.00 -2.82
CA ALA A 127 1.52 -18.37 -3.21
C ALA A 127 3.01 -18.55 -3.55
N ARG A 128 3.62 -17.56 -4.22
CA ARG A 128 5.06 -17.60 -4.58
C ARG A 128 5.99 -17.55 -3.37
N HIS A 129 5.58 -16.85 -2.31
CA HIS A 129 6.42 -16.58 -1.14
C HIS A 129 5.96 -17.28 0.15
N GLY A 130 4.95 -18.14 0.08
CA GLY A 130 4.41 -18.84 1.26
C GLY A 130 3.82 -17.88 2.30
N ALA A 131 3.18 -16.81 1.85
CA ALA A 131 2.67 -15.73 2.68
C ALA A 131 1.13 -15.79 2.83
N PRO A 132 0.54 -15.11 3.83
CA PRO A 132 -0.92 -15.04 3.96
C PRO A 132 -1.55 -14.18 2.86
N VAL A 133 -2.80 -14.52 2.52
CA VAL A 133 -3.64 -13.73 1.61
C VAL A 133 -4.51 -12.78 2.43
N PHE A 134 -4.70 -11.56 1.95
CA PHE A 134 -5.52 -10.54 2.57
C PHE A 134 -6.28 -9.73 1.51
N PRO A 135 -7.37 -9.04 1.87
CA PRO A 135 -8.08 -8.21 0.91
C PRO A 135 -7.26 -6.97 0.52
N PRO A 136 -7.31 -6.51 -0.74
CA PRO A 136 -6.63 -5.28 -1.12
C PRO A 136 -7.20 -4.10 -0.33
N HIS A 137 -6.32 -3.27 0.22
CA HIS A 137 -6.70 -2.09 0.99
C HIS A 137 -5.56 -1.08 1.07
N THR A 138 -5.93 0.19 1.20
CA THR A 138 -5.05 1.24 1.71
C THR A 138 -5.50 1.60 3.12
N THR A 139 -4.62 1.40 4.10
CA THR A 139 -4.90 1.77 5.50
C THR A 139 -4.96 3.28 5.62
N VAL A 140 -6.10 3.81 6.04
CA VAL A 140 -6.30 5.24 6.34
C VAL A 140 -5.84 5.54 7.77
N LEU A 141 -6.17 4.64 8.71
CA LEU A 141 -5.73 4.70 10.10
C LEU A 141 -5.67 3.28 10.67
N GLY A 142 -4.54 2.90 11.26
CA GLY A 142 -4.38 1.62 11.95
C GLY A 142 -4.31 1.79 13.46
N ASP A 143 -4.09 0.69 14.17
CA ASP A 143 -3.85 0.64 15.62
C ASP A 143 -4.93 1.35 16.46
N ILE A 144 -6.18 1.24 16.04
CA ILE A 144 -7.31 1.85 16.74
C ILE A 144 -7.70 0.95 17.91
N GLU A 145 -7.52 1.44 19.13
CA GLU A 145 -7.99 0.82 20.36
C GLU A 145 -8.93 1.79 21.10
N ARG A 146 -10.07 1.30 21.59
CA ARG A 146 -11.06 2.09 22.32
C ARG A 146 -11.56 1.34 23.56
N PRO A 147 -11.73 2.00 24.72
CA PRO A 147 -12.28 1.35 25.92
C PRO A 147 -13.67 0.75 25.71
N GLY A 148 -14.53 1.37 24.91
CA GLY A 148 -15.85 0.85 24.52
C GLY A 148 -15.80 -0.20 23.40
N GLY A 149 -14.61 -0.65 23.00
CA GLY A 149 -14.39 -1.72 22.03
C GLY A 149 -15.04 -1.45 20.67
N ARG A 150 -15.52 -2.53 20.03
CA ARG A 150 -16.10 -2.51 18.67
C ARG A 150 -17.17 -1.44 18.47
N GLN A 151 -18.11 -1.30 19.41
CA GLN A 151 -19.26 -0.41 19.25
C GLN A 151 -18.84 1.06 19.22
N GLU A 152 -17.90 1.46 20.09
CA GLU A 152 -17.36 2.81 20.09
C GLU A 152 -16.60 3.09 18.79
N VAL A 153 -15.78 2.15 18.31
CA VAL A 153 -15.05 2.28 17.04
C VAL A 153 -16.02 2.49 15.86
N LEU A 154 -17.09 1.70 15.78
CA LEU A 154 -18.10 1.83 14.72
C LEU A 154 -18.84 3.17 14.79
N ALA A 155 -19.19 3.65 15.99
CA ALA A 155 -19.85 4.94 16.17
C ALA A 155 -18.94 6.10 15.72
N VAL A 156 -17.67 6.08 16.12
CA VAL A 156 -16.68 7.10 15.71
C VAL A 156 -16.41 7.03 14.20
N ALA A 157 -16.35 5.83 13.61
CA ALA A 157 -16.20 5.67 12.16
C ALA A 157 -17.41 6.22 11.37
N ALA A 158 -18.63 6.06 11.89
CA ALA A 158 -19.82 6.65 11.29
C ALA A 158 -19.77 8.19 11.29
N GLU A 159 -19.28 8.80 12.37
CA GLU A 159 -19.07 10.26 12.43
C GLU A 159 -17.95 10.73 11.50
N LEU A 160 -16.87 9.96 11.38
CA LEU A 160 -15.81 10.22 10.41
C LEU A 160 -16.34 10.24 8.97
N ALA A 161 -17.18 9.27 8.61
CA ALA A 161 -17.71 9.13 7.26
C ALA A 161 -18.55 10.34 6.80
N LYS A 162 -19.19 11.04 7.76
CA LYS A 162 -19.92 12.30 7.52
C LYS A 162 -19.00 13.51 7.29
N LYS A 163 -17.72 13.42 7.63
CA LYS A 163 -16.75 14.52 7.54
C LYS A 163 -15.77 14.36 6.37
N VAL A 164 -15.59 13.14 5.88
CA VAL A 164 -14.65 12.84 4.81
C VAL A 164 -15.39 12.83 3.47
N LYS A 165 -14.92 13.67 2.55
CA LYS A 165 -15.37 13.68 1.15
C LYS A 165 -14.91 12.43 0.44
N LYS A 166 -15.66 11.98 -0.57
CA LYS A 166 -15.17 10.98 -1.53
C LYS A 166 -13.88 11.48 -2.18
N TYR A 167 -12.92 10.59 -2.33
CA TYR A 167 -11.59 10.93 -2.86
C TYR A 167 -11.06 9.81 -3.74
N ARG A 168 -9.99 10.09 -4.49
CA ARG A 168 -9.31 9.09 -5.32
C ARG A 168 -7.97 8.71 -4.70
N ILE A 169 -7.65 7.43 -4.76
CA ILE A 169 -6.31 6.90 -4.54
C ILE A 169 -5.66 6.68 -5.90
N ASN A 170 -4.44 7.20 -6.09
CA ASN A 170 -3.65 6.99 -7.31
C ASN A 170 -2.37 6.21 -6.95
N PHE A 171 -2.09 5.15 -7.70
CA PHE A 171 -0.86 4.38 -7.55
C PHE A 171 0.27 5.03 -8.34
N THR A 172 1.49 5.04 -7.79
CA THR A 172 2.66 5.58 -8.49
C THR A 172 3.59 4.47 -8.95
N ASP A 173 4.03 3.61 -8.03
CA ASP A 173 5.10 2.64 -8.27
C ASP A 173 4.88 1.38 -7.42
N VAL A 174 5.53 0.28 -7.80
CA VAL A 174 5.76 -0.84 -6.88
C VAL A 174 7.03 -0.58 -6.09
N THR A 175 7.00 -0.76 -4.78
CA THR A 175 8.17 -0.61 -3.93
C THR A 175 8.13 -1.55 -2.71
N ARG A 176 9.09 -1.40 -1.81
CA ARG A 176 9.27 -2.23 -0.62
C ARG A 176 9.65 -1.41 0.60
N GLY A 177 9.40 -1.98 1.76
CA GLY A 177 9.82 -1.48 3.06
C GLY A 177 10.67 -2.50 3.80
N SER A 178 11.01 -2.18 5.05
CA SER A 178 11.89 -3.00 5.89
C SER A 178 11.13 -3.93 6.85
N ILE A 179 9.82 -3.73 7.03
CA ILE A 179 8.99 -4.47 8.01
C ILE A 179 8.03 -5.46 7.32
N TYR A 180 7.45 -6.37 8.09
CA TYR A 180 6.54 -7.44 7.63
C TYR A 180 5.35 -6.91 6.81
N TYR A 181 4.61 -5.93 7.36
CA TYR A 181 3.42 -5.33 6.74
C TYR A 181 3.72 -4.39 5.57
N GLN A 182 5.00 -4.16 5.27
CA GLN A 182 5.48 -3.33 4.17
C GLN A 182 6.51 -4.11 3.36
N CYS A 183 6.24 -5.39 3.07
CA CYS A 183 7.19 -6.23 2.34
C CYS A 183 7.29 -5.80 0.87
N VAL A 184 6.18 -5.87 0.14
CA VAL A 184 6.03 -5.32 -1.23
C VAL A 184 4.66 -4.64 -1.29
N TYR A 185 4.61 -3.44 -1.88
CA TYR A 185 3.38 -2.64 -1.94
C TYR A 185 3.38 -1.68 -3.12
N LEU A 186 2.19 -1.26 -3.52
CA LEU A 186 1.97 -0.11 -4.39
C LEU A 186 2.07 1.16 -3.55
N SER A 187 2.99 2.05 -3.93
CA SER A 187 3.04 3.42 -3.43
C SER A 187 1.79 4.17 -3.89
N VAL A 188 1.20 4.95 -2.97
CA VAL A 188 0.06 5.82 -3.27
C VAL A 188 0.51 7.27 -3.26
N ALA A 189 0.05 8.04 -4.25
CA ALA A 189 0.29 9.47 -4.31
C ALA A 189 -0.28 10.18 -3.07
N LYS A 190 0.45 11.18 -2.56
CA LYS A 190 0.03 12.00 -1.42
C LYS A 190 -0.94 13.10 -1.86
N ASP A 191 -1.98 12.71 -2.57
CA ASP A 191 -3.01 13.61 -3.06
C ASP A 191 -3.80 14.20 -1.89
N GLU A 192 -4.31 15.42 -2.08
CA GLU A 192 -5.02 16.18 -1.04
C GLU A 192 -6.11 15.36 -0.36
N GLY A 193 -6.94 14.65 -1.13
CA GLY A 193 -8.04 13.85 -0.59
C GLY A 193 -7.59 12.70 0.32
N ALA A 194 -6.56 11.95 -0.09
CA ALA A 194 -6.03 10.84 0.71
C ALA A 194 -5.36 11.34 2.00
N MET A 195 -4.61 12.43 1.91
CA MET A 195 -3.94 13.03 3.06
C MET A 195 -4.94 13.67 4.03
N ALA A 196 -5.99 14.34 3.51
CA ALA A 196 -7.06 14.91 4.31
C ALA A 196 -7.87 13.83 5.04
N ALA A 197 -8.25 12.74 4.35
CA ALA A 197 -8.98 11.63 4.97
C ALA A 197 -8.21 11.03 6.17
N ALA A 198 -6.90 10.79 6.02
CA ALA A 198 -6.07 10.30 7.11
C ALA A 198 -5.90 11.31 8.25
N ALA A 199 -5.78 12.60 7.95
CA ALA A 199 -5.72 13.67 8.95
C ALA A 199 -7.02 13.77 9.75
N THR A 200 -8.18 13.78 9.09
CA THR A 200 -9.49 13.80 9.74
C THR A 200 -9.72 12.52 10.54
N ALA A 201 -9.31 11.35 10.06
CA ALA A 201 -9.40 10.11 10.81
C ALA A 201 -8.59 10.20 12.12
N ARG A 202 -7.35 10.68 12.08
CA ARG A 202 -6.52 10.90 13.28
C ARG A 202 -7.16 11.85 14.27
N GLU A 203 -7.69 12.97 13.78
CA GLU A 203 -8.38 13.96 14.62
C GLU A 203 -9.61 13.36 15.30
N VAL A 204 -10.50 12.73 14.53
CA VAL A 204 -11.74 12.13 15.04
C VAL A 204 -11.47 10.98 16.00
N PHE A 205 -10.45 10.17 15.74
CA PHE A 205 -10.05 9.10 16.65
C PHE A 205 -9.14 9.57 17.80
N GLY A 206 -8.65 10.82 17.78
CA GLY A 206 -7.71 11.33 18.78
C GLY A 206 -6.38 10.58 18.80
N ILE A 207 -5.93 10.06 17.65
CA ILE A 207 -4.72 9.24 17.55
C ILE A 207 -3.59 10.06 16.92
N THR A 208 -2.48 10.17 17.65
CA THR A 208 -1.24 10.78 17.16
C THR A 208 -0.29 9.68 16.69
N THR A 209 0.00 9.66 15.39
CA THR A 209 0.98 8.74 14.80
C THR A 209 2.06 9.51 14.05
N GLY A 210 3.10 8.81 13.58
CA GLY A 210 4.07 9.37 12.64
C GLY A 210 3.44 9.82 11.30
N PRO A 211 4.25 10.41 10.40
CA PRO A 211 3.79 10.88 9.09
C PRO A 211 3.01 9.80 8.33
N TYR A 212 1.90 10.20 7.70
CA TYR A 212 1.11 9.27 6.89
C TYR A 212 1.85 8.92 5.60
N MET A 213 1.98 7.63 5.33
CA MET A 213 2.54 7.08 4.09
C MET A 213 1.49 6.16 3.47
N PRO A 214 0.63 6.66 2.57
CA PRO A 214 -0.39 5.83 1.95
C PRO A 214 0.27 4.79 1.03
N HIS A 215 -0.21 3.55 1.11
CA HIS A 215 0.24 2.43 0.28
C HIS A 215 -0.85 1.36 0.22
N LEU A 216 -0.80 0.50 -0.79
CA LEU A 216 -1.60 -0.72 -0.88
C LEU A 216 -0.65 -1.92 -0.91
N SER A 217 -0.67 -2.73 0.14
CA SER A 217 0.25 -3.87 0.24
C SER A 217 -0.11 -4.98 -0.73
N LEU A 218 0.91 -5.56 -1.35
CA LEU A 218 0.80 -6.70 -2.27
C LEU A 218 1.29 -8.00 -1.60
N LEU A 219 2.22 -7.89 -0.66
CA LEU A 219 2.79 -9.02 0.07
C LEU A 219 3.07 -8.63 1.53
N TYR A 220 2.74 -9.53 2.46
CA TYR A 220 3.21 -9.52 3.84
C TYR A 220 4.12 -10.71 4.07
N SER A 221 5.40 -10.46 4.35
CA SER A 221 6.39 -11.52 4.51
C SER A 221 7.68 -11.02 5.15
N ASP A 222 8.36 -11.90 5.88
CA ASP A 222 9.70 -11.68 6.44
C ASP A 222 10.82 -12.15 5.49
N ILE A 223 10.55 -12.30 4.18
CA ILE A 223 11.58 -12.62 3.18
C ILE A 223 12.76 -11.62 3.22
N PRO A 224 13.99 -12.08 2.91
CA PRO A 224 15.19 -11.24 2.90
C PRO A 224 15.05 -10.01 1.99
N GLN A 225 15.76 -8.93 2.32
CA GLN A 225 15.69 -7.67 1.56
C GLN A 225 16.07 -7.81 0.07
N GLU A 226 16.99 -8.73 -0.25
CA GLU A 226 17.33 -9.06 -1.64
C GLU A 226 16.15 -9.69 -2.39
N GLU A 227 15.44 -10.61 -1.75
CA GLU A 227 14.24 -11.25 -2.33
C GLU A 227 13.09 -10.24 -2.49
N ARG A 228 12.97 -9.26 -1.58
CA ARG A 228 12.01 -8.14 -1.75
C ARG A 228 12.34 -7.31 -2.98
N ALA A 229 13.62 -7.04 -3.26
CA ALA A 229 14.02 -6.29 -4.45
C ALA A 229 13.65 -7.05 -5.74
N LYS A 230 13.93 -8.36 -5.80
CA LYS A 230 13.51 -9.23 -6.92
C LYS A 230 12.00 -9.26 -7.09
N ALA A 231 11.24 -9.30 -5.99
CA ALA A 231 9.79 -9.25 -6.02
C ALA A 231 9.27 -7.90 -6.56
N VAL A 232 9.86 -6.77 -6.16
CA VAL A 232 9.52 -5.44 -6.71
C VAL A 232 9.78 -5.38 -8.22
N GLU A 233 10.94 -5.85 -8.69
CA GLU A 233 11.26 -5.87 -10.13
C GLU A 233 10.27 -6.73 -10.91
N TYR A 234 9.97 -7.93 -10.40
CA TYR A 234 9.01 -8.86 -10.99
C TYR A 234 7.60 -8.24 -11.08
N GLU A 235 7.11 -7.65 -9.99
CA GLU A 235 5.79 -7.03 -9.93
C GLU A 235 5.71 -5.76 -10.78
N THR A 236 6.77 -4.96 -10.83
CA THR A 236 6.81 -3.78 -11.71
C THR A 236 6.65 -4.19 -13.17
N ALA A 237 7.39 -5.23 -13.62
CA ALA A 237 7.27 -5.74 -14.98
C ALA A 237 5.89 -6.37 -15.26
N ARG A 238 5.31 -7.04 -14.26
CA ARG A 238 4.02 -7.71 -14.36
C ARG A 238 2.83 -6.73 -14.41
N LEU A 239 2.89 -5.68 -13.60
CA LEU A 239 1.80 -4.70 -13.46
C LEU A 239 1.91 -3.57 -14.49
N TYR A 240 3.13 -3.15 -14.86
CA TYR A 240 3.39 -1.97 -15.70
C TYR A 240 4.24 -2.22 -16.95
N GLY A 241 4.81 -3.42 -17.15
CA GLY A 241 5.74 -3.69 -18.24
C GLY A 241 5.08 -4.06 -19.58
N GLU A 242 5.70 -3.60 -20.68
CA GLU A 242 5.35 -3.98 -22.07
C GLU A 242 5.50 -5.48 -22.35
N SER A 243 6.32 -6.19 -21.56
CA SER A 243 6.67 -7.60 -21.75
C SER A 243 5.66 -8.61 -21.19
N SER A 244 4.55 -8.16 -20.57
CA SER A 244 3.59 -9.05 -19.91
C SER A 244 2.69 -9.83 -20.89
N GLY A 245 2.81 -9.59 -22.21
CA GLY A 245 1.99 -10.24 -23.25
C GLY A 245 0.51 -9.83 -23.19
N TYR A 246 0.17 -8.93 -22.26
CA TYR A 246 -1.10 -8.26 -22.08
C TYR A 246 -0.79 -6.77 -21.84
N ASP A 247 -1.59 -5.85 -22.37
CA ASP A 247 -1.54 -4.44 -21.93
C ASP A 247 -1.88 -4.43 -20.42
N THR A 248 -0.87 -4.26 -19.56
CA THR A 248 -0.89 -4.07 -18.09
C THR A 248 -2.04 -4.72 -17.28
N LEU A 249 -1.72 -5.58 -16.30
CA LEU A 249 -2.73 -6.16 -15.40
C LEU A 249 -3.49 -5.09 -14.58
N LEU A 250 -2.87 -3.95 -14.30
CA LEU A 250 -3.52 -2.76 -13.76
C LEU A 250 -3.81 -1.77 -14.90
N VAL A 251 -4.97 -1.92 -15.53
CA VAL A 251 -5.45 -0.95 -16.54
C VAL A 251 -5.78 0.39 -15.89
N GLU A 252 -6.18 0.37 -14.62
CA GLU A 252 -6.49 1.55 -13.82
C GLU A 252 -5.38 1.83 -12.81
N ASN A 253 -4.77 3.01 -12.86
CA ASN A 253 -3.73 3.45 -11.93
C ASN A 253 -4.30 4.02 -10.62
N GLY A 254 -5.38 3.43 -10.10
CA GLY A 254 -6.03 3.89 -8.87
C GLY A 254 -7.55 3.72 -8.86
N TYR A 255 -8.18 4.00 -7.72
CA TYR A 255 -9.61 3.78 -7.50
C TYR A 255 -10.27 4.94 -6.76
N GLN A 256 -11.58 5.07 -6.93
CA GLN A 256 -12.41 5.96 -6.13
C GLN A 256 -12.69 5.34 -4.76
N VAL A 257 -12.60 6.15 -3.72
CA VAL A 257 -12.97 5.81 -2.35
C VAL A 257 -14.31 6.46 -2.06
N ASP A 258 -15.34 5.63 -1.98
CA ASP A 258 -16.71 6.02 -1.66
C ASP A 258 -17.17 5.57 -0.27
N SER A 259 -16.37 4.73 0.40
CA SER A 259 -16.62 4.22 1.74
C SER A 259 -15.32 3.94 2.49
N LEU A 260 -15.43 3.84 3.82
CA LEU A 260 -14.37 3.33 4.68
C LEU A 260 -14.85 2.09 5.42
N ALA A 261 -14.04 1.04 5.37
CA ALA A 261 -14.27 -0.21 6.07
C ALA A 261 -13.52 -0.22 7.41
N VAL A 262 -14.22 -0.61 8.48
CA VAL A 262 -13.61 -0.91 9.78
C VAL A 262 -13.33 -2.40 9.83
N TRP A 263 -12.10 -2.75 10.15
CA TRP A 263 -11.63 -4.12 10.29
C TRP A 263 -11.13 -4.38 11.70
N TYR A 264 -11.44 -5.55 12.25
CA TYR A 264 -10.72 -6.09 13.41
C TYR A 264 -9.39 -6.65 12.92
N THR A 265 -8.28 -6.12 13.41
CA THR A 265 -6.93 -6.35 12.88
C THR A 265 -5.90 -6.42 14.02
N PRO A 266 -5.90 -7.49 14.83
CA PRO A 266 -4.85 -7.66 15.84
C PRO A 266 -3.51 -7.90 15.12
N VAL A 267 -2.64 -6.87 15.06
CA VAL A 267 -1.38 -6.91 14.27
C VAL A 267 -0.34 -7.92 14.81
N ALA A 268 -0.60 -8.53 15.97
CA ALA A 268 0.19 -9.66 16.45
C ALA A 268 -0.11 -10.95 15.67
N ASP A 269 -1.32 -11.10 15.11
CA ASP A 269 -1.68 -12.24 14.27
C ASP A 269 -1.13 -12.07 12.85
N LYS A 270 0.10 -12.53 12.65
CA LYS A 270 0.73 -12.57 11.31
C LYS A 270 0.09 -13.57 10.36
N SER A 271 -0.73 -14.51 10.82
CA SER A 271 -1.46 -15.43 9.95
C SER A 271 -2.64 -14.76 9.24
N LEU A 272 -3.09 -13.61 9.77
CA LEU A 272 -4.25 -12.83 9.34
C LEU A 272 -5.59 -13.58 9.44
N GLN A 273 -5.61 -14.78 10.02
CA GLN A 273 -6.83 -15.60 10.10
C GLN A 273 -7.87 -14.96 11.00
N SER A 274 -7.47 -14.23 12.04
CA SER A 274 -8.37 -13.52 12.94
C SER A 274 -8.97 -12.25 12.33
N TRP A 275 -8.39 -11.74 11.23
CA TRP A 275 -8.80 -10.47 10.67
C TRP A 275 -10.19 -10.58 10.04
N CYS A 276 -11.07 -9.63 10.35
CA CYS A 276 -12.42 -9.63 9.81
C CYS A 276 -13.04 -8.24 9.71
N LEU A 277 -13.90 -8.07 8.70
CA LEU A 277 -14.68 -6.85 8.49
C LEU A 277 -15.73 -6.73 9.60
N VAL A 278 -15.78 -5.57 10.27
CA VAL A 278 -16.78 -5.28 11.33
C VAL A 278 -17.85 -4.27 10.89
N GLY A 279 -17.56 -3.44 9.89
CA GLY A 279 -18.52 -2.46 9.36
C GLY A 279 -17.94 -1.68 8.19
N GLU A 280 -18.82 -1.07 7.39
CA GLU A 280 -18.43 -0.22 6.27
C GLU A 280 -19.38 0.98 6.21
N PHE A 281 -18.82 2.17 6.01
CA PHE A 281 -19.55 3.43 6.05
C PHE A 281 -19.32 4.23 4.77
N GLU A 282 -20.39 4.61 4.09
CA GLU A 282 -20.31 5.48 2.92
C GLU A 282 -19.86 6.89 3.30
N LEU A 283 -19.00 7.46 2.48
CA LEU A 283 -18.49 8.81 2.63
C LEU A 283 -19.53 9.83 2.12
N THR A 284 -19.95 10.73 3.01
CA THR A 284 -21.00 11.73 2.73
C THR A 284 -20.59 13.17 3.07
N GLY A 285 -19.31 13.41 3.35
CA GLY A 285 -18.77 14.76 3.65
C GLY A 285 -18.60 15.67 2.44
#